data_AF-A0A2W0B915-F1
#
_entry.id   AF-A0A2W0B915-F1
#
_cell.length_a   1.000
_cell.length_b   1.000
_cell.length_c   1.000
_cell.angle_alpha   90.00
_cell.angle_beta   90.00
_cell.angle_gamma   90.00
#
_symmetry.space_group_name_H-M   'P 1'
#
loop_
_entity.id
_entity.type
_entity.pdbx_description
1 polymer ?
#
loop_
_entity_poly.entity_id
_entity_poly.type
_entity_poly.pdbx_seq_one_letter_code
_entity_poly.pdbx_strand_id
1 'polypeptide(L)'
;MPLPTAWNLLVFRDGRRVLNGPDLLQALQQELHSLLSISDFSPQSAYEKLIEALLRSGELECALADHEACDQAADTLTRLTDQLALALAGRLRPKLPSTILDRLSALDVPQTLVASVPEGFCYYALHPLDYADLLDENAIDAPAVAVVGIRSIGTTLSSVVRAWFELHGIPAERITVRPTGHPFDRTLSLPEREQQWIAKGLERGALFLIVDEGPGLSGSSFLAVAEALAQAGVPPDRILFLPSSKPDLSSLLAPDAARRWSGFKTIPLKPTRRIPRDADKDIGWGEWRNTVFANEHDWPGVWAWTERRKFRSSDQRSLFRFDGHGHYGNAVRFRAQVLAEHGWGPATCAAGDGFSRYSWITADRPTHIDRHTVLQLARYCAFRAACFEH
;
A
#
# COMPACT_ATOMS: atom_id res chain seq x y z
N MET A 1 -5.24 7.95 37.12
CA MET A 1 -3.80 7.68 36.97
C MET A 1 -3.50 7.51 35.50
N PRO A 2 -2.56 8.26 34.92
CA PRO A 2 -2.17 8.04 33.53
C PRO A 2 -1.47 6.67 33.44
N LEU A 3 -1.88 5.85 32.49
CA LEU A 3 -1.24 4.57 32.20
C LEU A 3 0.25 4.81 31.87
N PRO A 4 1.17 3.93 32.31
CA PRO A 4 2.60 4.10 32.03
C PRO A 4 2.86 4.16 30.52
N THR A 5 3.70 5.11 30.10
CA THR A 5 4.16 5.38 28.72
C THR A 5 4.80 4.19 28.00
N ALA A 6 5.07 3.08 28.69
CA ALA A 6 5.67 1.87 28.13
C ALA A 6 4.77 1.11 27.14
N TRP A 7 3.44 1.27 27.22
CA TRP A 7 2.50 0.58 26.31
C TRP A 7 2.43 1.20 24.91
N ASN A 8 2.97 2.41 24.71
CA ASN A 8 3.00 3.08 23.41
C ASN A 8 4.04 2.49 22.42
N LEU A 9 4.73 1.41 22.80
CA LEU A 9 5.80 0.78 22.01
C LEU A 9 5.42 -0.61 21.45
N LEU A 10 4.22 -1.12 21.72
CA LEU A 10 3.74 -2.35 21.09
C LEU A 10 3.26 -2.06 19.66
N VAL A 11 4.21 -1.99 18.74
CA VAL A 11 3.93 -1.93 17.30
C VAL A 11 3.80 -3.35 16.78
N PHE A 12 2.57 -3.87 16.71
CA PHE A 12 2.27 -5.14 16.04
C PHE A 12 2.24 -4.93 14.51
N ARG A 13 3.38 -4.58 13.93
CA ARG A 13 3.52 -4.36 12.48
C ARG A 13 4.74 -5.10 11.96
N ASP A 14 4.67 -5.55 10.72
CA ASP A 14 5.80 -6.20 10.09
C ASP A 14 6.96 -5.22 9.95
N GLY A 15 8.11 -5.60 10.52
CA GLY A 15 9.33 -4.82 10.40
C GLY A 15 9.91 -4.87 8.98
N ARG A 16 11.11 -4.29 8.83
CA ARG A 16 11.89 -4.47 7.61
C ARG A 16 12.19 -5.96 7.42
N ARG A 17 12.03 -6.44 6.20
CA ARG A 17 12.31 -7.82 5.80
C ARG A 17 13.61 -7.86 5.00
N VAL A 18 14.40 -8.88 5.26
CA VAL A 18 15.55 -9.23 4.43
C VAL A 18 15.03 -10.16 3.33
N LEU A 19 15.26 -9.77 2.08
CA LEU A 19 14.76 -10.45 0.88
C LEU A 19 15.93 -10.82 -0.02
N ASN A 20 15.79 -11.93 -0.75
CA ASN A 20 16.74 -12.30 -1.78
C ASN A 20 16.48 -11.46 -3.04
N GLY A 21 17.45 -10.63 -3.46
CA GLY A 21 17.28 -9.73 -4.60
C GLY A 21 17.04 -10.47 -5.94
N PRO A 22 17.84 -11.49 -6.28
CA PRO A 22 17.59 -12.33 -7.45
C PRO A 22 16.18 -12.93 -7.50
N ASP A 23 15.65 -13.42 -6.37
CA ASP A 23 14.29 -13.96 -6.30
C ASP A 23 13.23 -12.88 -6.59
N LEU A 24 13.42 -11.65 -6.08
CA LEU A 24 12.52 -10.52 -6.38
C LEU A 24 12.54 -10.16 -7.87
N LEU A 25 13.73 -10.09 -8.47
CA LEU A 25 13.87 -9.81 -9.90
C LEU A 25 13.24 -10.91 -10.75
N GLN A 26 13.50 -12.18 -10.42
CA GLN A 26 12.93 -13.32 -11.13
C GLN A 26 11.39 -13.31 -11.05
N ALA A 27 10.83 -13.06 -9.86
CA ALA A 27 9.39 -12.98 -9.68
C ALA A 27 8.77 -11.83 -10.49
N LEU A 28 9.43 -10.66 -10.55
CA LEU A 28 9.00 -9.56 -11.42
C LEU A 28 9.06 -9.94 -12.90
N GLN A 29 10.13 -10.57 -13.36
CA GLN A 29 10.28 -11.00 -14.75
C GLN A 29 9.20 -12.02 -15.15
N GLN A 30 8.91 -13.00 -14.29
CA GLN A 30 7.83 -13.97 -14.49
C GLN A 30 6.46 -13.27 -14.59
N GLU A 31 6.21 -12.30 -13.70
CA GLU A 31 4.96 -11.55 -13.70
C GLU A 31 4.81 -10.72 -14.98
N LEU A 32 5.87 -10.04 -15.42
CA LEU A 32 5.86 -9.30 -16.69
C LEU A 32 5.65 -10.21 -17.89
N HIS A 33 6.28 -11.39 -17.91
CA HIS A 33 6.07 -12.35 -18.99
C HIS A 33 4.60 -12.80 -19.05
N SER A 34 4.00 -13.13 -17.90
CA SER A 34 2.58 -13.48 -17.80
C SER A 34 1.69 -12.32 -18.28
N LEU A 35 1.93 -11.11 -17.77
CA LEU A 35 1.19 -9.89 -18.13
C LEU A 35 1.23 -9.59 -19.63
N LEU A 36 2.41 -9.67 -20.24
CA LEU A 36 2.60 -9.34 -21.66
C LEU A 36 1.99 -10.39 -22.60
N SER A 37 1.85 -11.64 -22.14
CA SER A 37 1.21 -12.73 -22.87
C SER A 37 -0.32 -12.60 -22.96
N ILE A 38 -0.93 -11.75 -22.14
CA ILE A 38 -2.37 -11.51 -22.15
C ILE A 38 -2.78 -10.83 -23.47
N SER A 39 -3.63 -11.52 -24.24
CA SER A 39 -4.13 -11.04 -25.53
C SER A 39 -5.35 -10.13 -25.38
N ASP A 40 -6.26 -10.47 -24.45
CA ASP A 40 -7.45 -9.69 -24.14
C ASP A 40 -7.29 -8.99 -22.78
N PHE A 41 -7.23 -7.66 -22.83
CA PHE A 41 -7.05 -6.80 -21.66
C PHE A 41 -8.37 -6.20 -21.13
N SER A 42 -9.53 -6.67 -21.63
CA SER A 42 -10.84 -6.25 -21.14
C SER A 42 -11.22 -6.80 -19.75
N PRO A 43 -10.83 -8.03 -19.33
CA PRO A 43 -11.25 -8.59 -18.04
C PRO A 43 -10.52 -7.95 -16.85
N GLN A 44 -11.18 -7.91 -15.69
CA GLN A 44 -10.59 -7.43 -14.43
C GLN A 44 -9.30 -8.19 -14.06
N SER A 45 -9.21 -9.48 -14.38
CA SER A 45 -8.03 -10.28 -14.10
C SER A 45 -6.76 -9.78 -14.81
N ALA A 46 -6.88 -9.16 -16.00
CA ALA A 46 -5.76 -8.53 -16.67
C ALA A 46 -5.26 -7.30 -15.92
N TYR A 47 -6.18 -6.50 -15.36
CA TYR A 47 -5.85 -5.35 -14.52
C TYR A 47 -5.23 -5.76 -13.18
N GLU A 48 -5.69 -6.87 -12.58
CA GLU A 48 -5.08 -7.42 -11.37
C GLU A 48 -3.64 -7.87 -11.61
N LYS A 49 -3.37 -8.46 -12.78
CA LYS A 49 -2.01 -8.80 -13.22
C LYS A 49 -1.14 -7.57 -13.42
N LEU A 50 -1.70 -6.50 -13.99
CA LEU A 50 -1.00 -5.22 -14.12
C LEU A 50 -0.69 -4.59 -12.75
N ILE A 51 -1.63 -4.65 -11.80
CA ILE A 51 -1.40 -4.20 -10.43
C ILE A 51 -0.29 -5.03 -9.78
N GLU A 52 -0.33 -6.37 -9.89
CA GLU A 52 0.72 -7.22 -9.32
C GLU A 52 2.11 -6.87 -9.88
N ALA A 53 2.24 -6.67 -11.20
CA ALA A 53 3.49 -6.22 -11.81
C ALA A 53 3.94 -4.85 -11.30
N LEU A 54 3.01 -3.89 -11.18
CA LEU A 54 3.29 -2.55 -10.65
C LEU A 54 3.80 -2.62 -9.21
N LEU A 55 3.15 -3.41 -8.36
CA LEU A 55 3.52 -3.55 -6.94
C LEU A 55 4.90 -4.19 -6.79
N ARG A 56 5.20 -5.25 -7.56
CA ARG A 56 6.52 -5.90 -7.57
C ARG A 56 7.61 -4.95 -8.07
N SER A 57 7.31 -4.19 -9.14
CA SER A 57 8.25 -3.20 -9.69
C SER A 57 8.56 -2.11 -8.67
N GLY A 58 7.55 -1.55 -8.01
CA GLY A 58 7.73 -0.51 -7.00
C GLY A 58 8.43 -0.99 -5.73
N GLU A 59 8.20 -2.25 -5.31
CA GLU A 59 8.92 -2.88 -4.20
C GLU A 59 10.42 -3.01 -4.52
N LEU A 60 10.75 -3.55 -5.70
CA LEU A 60 12.14 -3.69 -6.13
C LEU A 60 12.82 -2.35 -6.40
N GLU A 61 12.11 -1.38 -6.99
CA GLU A 61 12.58 0.00 -7.15
C GLU A 61 12.98 0.59 -5.79
N CYS A 62 12.10 0.47 -4.79
CA CYS A 62 12.38 0.99 -3.46
C CYS A 62 13.55 0.28 -2.80
N ALA A 63 13.61 -1.05 -2.89
CA ALA A 63 14.64 -1.84 -2.25
C ALA A 63 16.03 -1.56 -2.84
N LEU A 64 16.12 -1.39 -4.17
CA LEU A 64 17.36 -1.00 -4.84
C LEU A 64 17.75 0.44 -4.49
N ALA A 65 16.79 1.36 -4.44
CA ALA A 65 17.08 2.75 -4.09
C ALA A 65 17.42 2.96 -2.60
N ASP A 66 17.10 2.00 -1.73
CA ASP A 66 17.54 1.96 -0.33
C ASP A 66 18.94 1.33 -0.18
N HIS A 67 19.47 0.69 -1.25
CA HIS A 67 20.78 0.03 -1.24
C HIS A 67 21.84 0.91 -1.92
N GLU A 68 23.01 1.03 -1.29
CA GLU A 68 24.14 1.79 -1.85
C GLU A 68 24.61 1.20 -3.19
N ALA A 69 25.12 2.06 -4.07
CA ALA A 69 25.66 1.70 -5.39
C ALA A 69 24.67 1.03 -6.36
N CYS A 70 23.36 1.18 -6.14
CA CYS A 70 22.30 0.61 -6.99
C CYS A 70 21.55 1.67 -7.82
N ASP A 71 22.05 2.91 -7.92
CA ASP A 71 21.35 4.02 -8.59
C ASP A 71 20.91 3.69 -10.02
N GLN A 72 21.78 3.05 -10.80
CA GLN A 72 21.48 2.70 -12.19
C GLN A 72 20.41 1.60 -12.31
N ALA A 73 20.38 0.67 -11.35
CA ALA A 73 19.39 -0.38 -11.25
C ALA A 73 18.03 0.21 -10.83
N ALA A 74 18.04 1.04 -9.77
CA ALA A 74 16.88 1.79 -9.32
C ALA A 74 16.28 2.65 -10.45
N ASP A 75 17.09 3.40 -11.21
CA ASP A 75 16.62 4.20 -12.34
C ASP A 75 15.97 3.36 -13.45
N THR A 76 16.40 2.11 -13.63
CA THR A 76 15.76 1.18 -14.59
C THR A 76 14.39 0.75 -14.10
N LEU A 77 14.28 0.42 -12.80
CA LEU A 77 13.01 0.09 -12.18
C LEU A 77 12.06 1.30 -12.14
N THR A 78 12.56 2.51 -11.88
CA THR A 78 11.77 3.76 -11.94
C THR A 78 11.04 3.88 -13.28
N ARG A 79 11.76 3.67 -14.40
CA ARG A 79 11.16 3.71 -15.74
C ARG A 79 10.14 2.60 -15.96
N LEU A 80 10.40 1.39 -15.48
CA LEU A 80 9.46 0.27 -15.57
C LEU A 80 8.18 0.56 -14.78
N THR A 81 8.32 0.96 -13.51
CA THR A 81 7.21 1.32 -12.63
C THR A 81 6.36 2.43 -13.25
N ASP A 82 6.98 3.44 -13.86
CA ASP A 82 6.29 4.52 -14.55
C ASP A 82 5.45 4.03 -15.74
N GLN A 83 5.98 3.12 -16.55
CA GLN A 83 5.24 2.56 -17.69
C GLN A 83 4.07 1.68 -17.23
N LEU A 84 4.25 0.90 -16.15
CA LEU A 84 3.17 0.10 -15.56
C LEU A 84 2.09 0.99 -14.95
N ALA A 85 2.47 2.07 -14.26
CA ALA A 85 1.55 3.04 -13.69
C ALA A 85 0.77 3.79 -14.77
N LEU A 86 1.43 4.18 -15.86
CA LEU A 86 0.80 4.80 -17.03
C LEU A 86 -0.26 3.87 -17.65
N ALA A 87 0.09 2.60 -17.83
CA ALA A 87 -0.85 1.59 -18.32
C ALA A 87 -2.05 1.43 -17.37
N LEU A 88 -1.79 1.38 -16.05
CA LEU A 88 -2.84 1.19 -15.05
C LEU A 88 -3.79 2.39 -14.99
N ALA A 89 -3.26 3.61 -14.89
CA ALA A 89 -4.02 4.85 -14.84
C ALA A 89 -4.82 5.08 -16.13
N GLY A 90 -4.24 4.79 -17.30
CA GLY A 90 -4.92 4.92 -18.58
C GLY A 90 -5.87 3.76 -18.91
N ARG A 91 -5.92 2.72 -18.07
CA ARG A 91 -6.60 1.44 -18.34
C ARG A 91 -6.19 0.81 -19.68
N LEU A 92 -4.92 0.95 -20.02
CA LEU A 92 -4.33 0.51 -21.28
C LEU A 92 -3.58 -0.81 -21.11
N ARG A 93 -3.39 -1.54 -22.22
CA ARG A 93 -2.38 -2.61 -22.27
C ARG A 93 -0.98 -1.99 -22.06
N PRO A 94 -0.14 -2.54 -21.18
CA PRO A 94 1.20 -2.04 -20.96
C PRO A 94 2.03 -2.14 -22.24
N LYS A 95 2.65 -1.02 -22.63
CA LYS A 95 3.60 -0.93 -23.75
C LYS A 95 4.99 -0.72 -23.19
N LEU A 96 5.69 -1.81 -22.92
CA LEU A 96 7.06 -1.75 -22.39
C LEU A 96 8.06 -1.67 -23.56
N PRO A 97 8.88 -0.61 -23.66
CA PRO A 97 9.96 -0.55 -24.64
C PRO A 97 10.90 -1.74 -24.48
N SER A 98 11.37 -2.33 -25.59
CA SER A 98 12.34 -3.44 -25.56
C SER A 98 13.59 -3.07 -24.76
N THR A 99 14.02 -1.82 -24.85
CA THR A 99 15.16 -1.29 -24.09
C THR A 99 14.99 -1.39 -22.57
N ILE A 100 13.77 -1.33 -22.03
CA ILE A 100 13.52 -1.55 -20.59
C ILE A 100 13.62 -3.04 -20.27
N LEU A 101 13.05 -3.91 -21.10
CA LEU A 101 13.07 -5.37 -20.92
C LEU A 101 14.49 -5.93 -21.01
N ASP A 102 15.29 -5.44 -21.97
CA ASP A 102 16.69 -5.83 -22.15
C ASP A 102 17.53 -5.44 -20.93
N ARG A 103 17.36 -4.19 -20.44
CA ARG A 103 18.03 -3.71 -19.23
C ARG A 103 17.60 -4.47 -17.98
N LEU A 104 16.32 -4.82 -17.86
CA LEU A 104 15.80 -5.61 -16.74
C LEU A 104 16.37 -7.04 -16.76
N SER A 105 16.55 -7.62 -17.94
CA SER A 105 17.11 -8.96 -18.11
C SER A 105 18.61 -9.01 -17.77
N ALA A 106 19.32 -7.91 -18.01
CA ALA A 106 20.73 -7.74 -17.69
C ALA A 106 20.99 -7.10 -16.31
N LEU A 107 19.95 -6.91 -15.50
CA LEU A 107 20.06 -6.19 -14.24
C LEU A 107 20.80 -7.04 -13.21
N ASP A 108 21.92 -6.52 -12.70
CA ASP A 108 22.58 -7.08 -11.53
C ASP A 108 21.90 -6.54 -10.26
N VAL A 109 21.48 -7.45 -9.37
CA VAL A 109 20.78 -7.11 -8.13
C VAL A 109 21.53 -7.71 -6.95
N PRO A 110 21.71 -6.95 -5.84
CA PRO A 110 22.35 -7.48 -4.64
C PRO A 110 21.66 -8.76 -4.15
N GLN A 111 22.44 -9.71 -3.66
CA GLN A 111 21.90 -10.96 -3.07
C GLN A 111 20.90 -10.68 -1.94
N THR A 112 21.18 -9.63 -1.17
CA THR A 112 20.40 -9.27 0.00
C THR A 112 19.88 -7.86 -0.17
N LEU A 113 18.55 -7.72 -0.16
CA LEU A 113 17.87 -6.43 -0.13
C LEU A 113 17.03 -6.31 1.13
N VAL A 114 16.80 -5.07 1.56
CA VAL A 114 15.95 -4.79 2.73
C VAL A 114 14.75 -3.96 2.28
N ALA A 115 13.55 -4.48 2.52
CA ALA A 115 12.32 -3.79 2.16
C ALA A 115 11.39 -3.64 3.36
N SER A 116 10.65 -2.53 3.39
CA SER A 116 9.53 -2.33 4.32
C SER A 116 8.24 -2.82 3.66
N VAL A 117 7.39 -3.50 4.42
CA VAL A 117 6.07 -3.93 3.95
C VAL A 117 5.21 -2.69 3.66
N PRO A 118 4.66 -2.53 2.44
CA PRO A 118 3.73 -1.45 2.13
C PRO A 118 2.35 -1.79 2.72
N GLU A 119 2.11 -1.35 3.94
CA GLU A 119 0.92 -1.72 4.74
C GLU A 119 -0.40 -1.39 4.04
N GLY A 120 -0.48 -0.30 3.29
CA GLY A 120 -1.66 0.07 2.51
C GLY A 120 -2.09 -1.02 1.53
N PHE A 121 -1.13 -1.59 0.79
CA PHE A 121 -1.39 -2.67 -0.16
C PHE A 121 -1.64 -4.01 0.53
N CYS A 122 -1.00 -4.22 1.68
CA CYS A 122 -1.09 -5.47 2.41
C CYS A 122 -2.37 -5.56 3.24
N TYR A 123 -2.75 -4.50 3.95
CA TYR A 123 -3.63 -4.51 5.12
C TYR A 123 -4.82 -3.56 5.03
N TYR A 124 -4.63 -2.36 4.48
CA TYR A 124 -5.63 -1.28 4.60
C TYR A 124 -6.53 -1.10 3.37
N ALA A 125 -6.39 -1.96 2.36
CA ALA A 125 -7.13 -1.86 1.10
C ALA A 125 -6.93 -0.50 0.40
N LEU A 126 -5.72 0.06 0.49
CA LEU A 126 -5.33 1.23 -0.29
C LEU A 126 -5.02 0.76 -1.71
N HIS A 127 -5.88 1.11 -2.66
CA HIS A 127 -5.69 0.75 -4.05
C HIS A 127 -4.85 1.83 -4.76
N PRO A 128 -3.86 1.49 -5.61
CA PRO A 128 -3.01 2.49 -6.28
C PRO A 128 -3.80 3.59 -7.01
N LEU A 129 -4.85 3.20 -7.73
CA LEU A 129 -5.74 4.13 -8.44
C LEU A 129 -6.64 4.99 -7.53
N ASP A 130 -6.66 4.83 -6.21
CA ASP A 130 -7.37 5.76 -5.33
C ASP A 130 -6.76 7.18 -5.42
N TYR A 131 -5.46 7.27 -5.74
CA TYR A 131 -4.80 8.54 -6.03
C TYR A 131 -5.21 9.15 -7.36
N ALA A 132 -5.52 8.33 -8.37
CA ALA A 132 -6.10 8.84 -9.62
C ALA A 132 -7.50 9.40 -9.36
N ASP A 133 -8.33 8.69 -8.60
CA ASP A 133 -9.67 9.16 -8.22
C ASP A 133 -9.60 10.47 -7.42
N LEU A 134 -8.61 10.63 -6.54
CA LEU A 134 -8.38 11.88 -5.82
C LEU A 134 -8.12 13.04 -6.77
N LEU A 135 -7.32 12.83 -7.81
CA LEU A 135 -6.99 13.88 -8.77
C LEU A 135 -8.18 14.20 -9.68
N ASP A 136 -8.97 13.20 -10.08
CA ASP A 136 -10.23 13.41 -10.81
C ASP A 136 -11.22 14.26 -10.01
N GLU A 137 -11.25 14.08 -8.68
CA GLU A 137 -12.16 14.79 -7.78
C GLU A 137 -11.67 16.17 -7.33
N ASN A 138 -10.39 16.49 -7.58
CA ASN A 138 -9.78 17.74 -7.14
C ASN A 138 -9.07 18.40 -8.32
N ALA A 139 -9.63 19.51 -8.80
CA ALA A 139 -8.98 20.31 -9.82
C ALA A 139 -7.60 20.80 -9.32
N ILE A 140 -6.53 20.28 -9.92
CA ILE A 140 -5.16 20.75 -9.74
C ILE A 140 -4.74 21.41 -11.04
N ASP A 141 -4.72 22.73 -11.04
CA ASP A 141 -4.19 23.53 -12.13
C ASP A 141 -2.73 23.90 -11.82
N ALA A 142 -1.82 23.41 -12.65
CA ALA A 142 -0.41 23.73 -12.57
C ALA A 142 0.25 23.58 -13.94
N PRO A 143 1.20 24.45 -14.32
CA PRO A 143 1.92 24.36 -15.59
C PRO A 143 2.83 23.12 -15.67
N ALA A 144 3.24 22.59 -14.51
CA ALA A 144 3.99 21.35 -14.37
C ALA A 144 3.77 20.78 -12.96
N VAL A 145 4.11 19.52 -12.77
CA VAL A 145 4.01 18.83 -11.48
C VAL A 145 5.30 18.10 -11.13
N ALA A 146 5.70 18.22 -9.87
CA ALA A 146 6.87 17.61 -9.29
C ALA A 146 6.42 16.67 -8.15
N VAL A 147 6.39 15.36 -8.40
CA VAL A 147 5.87 14.36 -7.46
C VAL A 147 7.00 13.79 -6.60
N VAL A 148 6.85 13.81 -5.29
CA VAL A 148 7.81 13.28 -4.33
C VAL A 148 7.17 12.11 -3.59
N GLY A 149 7.57 10.89 -3.95
CA GLY A 149 7.17 9.67 -3.23
C GLY A 149 8.04 9.45 -1.99
N ILE A 150 7.43 9.29 -0.82
CA ILE A 150 8.17 8.86 0.37
C ILE A 150 8.41 7.35 0.27
N ARG A 151 9.61 6.87 0.63
CA ARG A 151 10.03 5.46 0.61
C ARG A 151 8.92 4.43 0.92
N SER A 152 9.11 3.19 0.46
CA SER A 152 8.14 2.09 0.54
C SER A 152 6.95 2.34 -0.38
N ILE A 153 5.74 2.47 0.15
CA ILE A 153 4.51 2.55 -0.65
C ILE A 153 4.46 3.81 -1.53
N GLY A 154 4.99 4.95 -1.07
CA GLY A 154 5.06 6.19 -1.85
C GLY A 154 5.91 6.07 -3.12
N THR A 155 6.84 5.10 -3.20
CA THR A 155 7.54 4.76 -4.46
C THR A 155 6.55 4.37 -5.55
N THR A 156 5.63 3.47 -5.23
CA THR A 156 4.60 3.04 -6.19
C THR A 156 3.55 4.13 -6.41
N LEU A 157 3.05 4.75 -5.35
CA LEU A 157 1.97 5.73 -5.45
C LEU A 157 2.39 6.99 -6.22
N SER A 158 3.64 7.44 -6.07
CA SER A 158 4.15 8.59 -6.83
C SER A 158 4.19 8.33 -8.34
N SER A 159 4.43 7.08 -8.78
CA SER A 159 4.36 6.72 -10.20
C SER A 159 2.93 6.82 -10.76
N VAL A 160 1.92 6.44 -9.98
CA VAL A 160 0.50 6.55 -10.37
C VAL A 160 0.05 8.00 -10.44
N VAL A 161 0.45 8.83 -9.47
CA VAL A 161 0.17 10.27 -9.49
C VAL A 161 0.83 10.93 -10.71
N ARG A 162 2.11 10.64 -10.98
CA ARG A 162 2.83 11.13 -12.17
C ARG A 162 2.15 10.69 -13.47
N ALA A 163 1.76 9.42 -13.56
CA ALA A 163 1.04 8.88 -14.71
C ALA A 163 -0.29 9.58 -14.98
N TRP A 164 -1.07 9.91 -13.93
CA TRP A 164 -2.32 10.64 -14.09
C TRP A 164 -2.09 12.00 -14.76
N PHE A 165 -1.13 12.80 -14.29
CA PHE A 165 -0.83 14.11 -14.90
C PHE A 165 -0.37 13.99 -16.35
N GLU A 166 0.49 12.99 -16.64
CA GLU A 166 0.97 12.73 -18.00
C GLU A 166 -0.18 12.41 -18.97
N LEU A 167 -1.16 11.61 -18.55
CA LEU A 167 -2.37 11.30 -19.33
C LEU A 167 -3.27 12.51 -19.56
N HIS A 168 -3.21 13.50 -18.67
CA HIS A 168 -3.95 14.76 -18.79
C HIS A 168 -3.15 15.87 -19.48
N GLY A 169 -2.00 15.54 -20.10
CA GLY A 169 -1.18 16.49 -20.84
C GLY A 169 -0.43 17.50 -19.97
N ILE A 170 -0.37 17.27 -18.65
CA ILE A 170 0.36 18.11 -17.71
C ILE A 170 1.76 17.51 -17.53
N PRO A 171 2.83 18.26 -17.84
CA PRO A 171 4.18 17.74 -17.68
C PRO A 171 4.48 17.40 -16.21
N ALA A 172 4.81 16.13 -15.95
CA ALA A 172 5.06 15.64 -14.61
C ALA A 172 6.36 14.84 -14.52
N GLU A 173 7.11 15.07 -13.45
CA GLU A 173 8.28 14.28 -13.08
C GLU A 173 8.13 13.79 -11.65
N ARG A 174 8.84 12.70 -11.31
CA ARG A 174 8.87 12.22 -9.94
C ARG A 174 10.28 11.90 -9.45
N ILE A 175 10.44 12.04 -8.15
CA ILE A 175 11.53 11.45 -7.39
C ILE A 175 10.96 10.67 -6.21
N THR A 176 11.81 9.85 -5.60
CA THR A 176 11.51 9.21 -4.31
C THR A 176 12.53 9.66 -3.28
N VAL A 177 12.13 9.74 -2.00
CA VAL A 177 12.98 10.26 -0.93
C VAL A 177 12.93 9.38 0.32
N ARG A 178 14.00 9.45 1.12
CA ARG A 178 14.18 8.64 2.32
C ARG A 178 14.41 9.53 3.55
N PRO A 179 13.36 10.10 4.18
CA PRO A 179 13.52 10.78 5.46
C PRO A 179 14.12 9.84 6.51
N THR A 180 15.11 10.30 7.25
CA THR A 180 15.86 9.54 8.27
C THR A 180 15.80 10.21 9.63
N GLY A 181 16.47 9.66 10.64
CA GLY A 181 16.45 10.16 12.00
C GLY A 181 15.34 9.54 12.86
N HIS A 182 14.98 10.24 13.94
CA HIS A 182 14.04 9.74 14.94
C HIS A 182 12.63 9.54 14.31
N PRO A 183 11.88 8.46 14.62
CA PRO A 183 10.57 8.22 14.01
C PRO A 183 9.56 9.37 14.20
N PHE A 184 9.69 10.13 15.28
CA PHE A 184 8.84 11.30 15.55
C PHE A 184 9.47 12.64 15.15
N ASP A 185 10.71 12.64 14.67
CA ASP A 185 11.41 13.86 14.29
C ASP A 185 12.39 13.53 13.16
N ARG A 186 11.82 13.21 12.00
CA ARG A 186 12.59 12.87 10.81
C ARG A 186 13.08 14.12 10.12
N THR A 187 14.21 13.99 9.43
CA THR A 187 14.77 15.03 8.57
C THR A 187 15.06 14.44 7.19
N LEU A 188 15.19 15.32 6.20
CA LEU A 188 15.56 14.92 4.84
C LEU A 188 16.74 15.79 4.37
N SER A 189 17.80 15.13 3.94
CA SER A 189 18.87 15.76 3.17
C SER A 189 18.56 15.60 1.68
N LEU A 190 18.72 16.68 0.91
CA LEU A 190 18.51 16.69 -0.54
C LEU A 190 19.89 16.84 -1.21
N PRO A 191 20.43 15.75 -1.80
CA PRO A 191 21.67 15.81 -2.58
C PRO A 191 21.55 16.74 -3.79
N GLU A 192 22.69 17.01 -4.44
CA GLU A 192 22.76 17.94 -5.57
C GLU A 192 21.81 17.54 -6.72
N ARG A 193 21.66 16.24 -7.00
CA ARG A 193 20.74 15.73 -8.04
C ARG A 193 19.30 16.16 -7.77
N GLU A 194 18.82 16.01 -6.54
CA GLU A 194 17.47 16.39 -6.12
C GLU A 194 17.31 17.92 -6.06
N GLN A 195 18.34 18.66 -5.65
CA GLN A 195 18.31 20.13 -5.70
C GLN A 195 18.19 20.65 -7.14
N GLN A 196 18.95 20.08 -8.08
CA GLN A 196 18.83 20.42 -9.51
C GLN A 196 17.44 20.07 -10.07
N TRP A 197 16.84 18.96 -9.62
CA TRP A 197 15.47 18.59 -9.97
C TRP A 197 14.44 19.61 -9.45
N ILE A 198 14.59 20.06 -8.20
CA ILE A 198 13.74 21.11 -7.61
C ILE A 198 13.88 22.42 -8.39
N ALA A 199 15.11 22.84 -8.71
CA ALA A 199 15.36 24.07 -9.48
C ALA A 199 14.65 24.05 -10.84
N LYS A 200 14.74 22.93 -11.58
CA LYS A 200 14.00 22.75 -12.85
C LYS A 200 12.48 22.79 -12.65
N GLY A 201 11.98 22.22 -11.56
CA GLY A 201 10.56 22.31 -11.19
C GLY A 201 10.12 23.76 -10.97
N LEU A 202 10.92 24.55 -10.25
CA LEU A 202 10.66 25.97 -9.99
C LEU A 202 10.66 26.80 -11.27
N GLU A 203 11.62 26.59 -12.17
CA GLU A 203 11.68 27.25 -13.49
C GLU A 203 10.41 27.01 -14.31
N ARG A 204 9.78 25.84 -14.15
CA ARG A 204 8.55 25.46 -14.84
C ARG A 204 7.28 25.86 -14.09
N GLY A 205 7.40 26.51 -12.92
CA GLY A 205 6.28 26.87 -12.06
C GLY A 205 5.55 25.65 -11.49
N ALA A 206 6.26 24.55 -11.25
CA ALA A 206 5.67 23.28 -10.85
C ALA A 206 4.95 23.35 -9.49
N LEU A 207 3.90 22.56 -9.35
CA LEU A 207 3.32 22.21 -8.05
C LEU A 207 4.03 20.96 -7.51
N PHE A 208 4.48 21.01 -6.25
CA PHE A 208 5.17 19.90 -5.59
C PHE A 208 4.20 19.06 -4.77
N LEU A 209 4.04 17.78 -5.13
CA LEU A 209 3.11 16.85 -4.52
C LEU A 209 3.85 15.82 -3.69
N ILE A 210 3.56 15.74 -2.39
CA ILE A 210 4.16 14.74 -1.49
C ILE A 210 3.18 13.58 -1.33
N VAL A 211 3.62 12.39 -1.71
CA VAL A 211 2.78 11.19 -1.82
C VAL A 211 3.30 10.09 -0.93
N ASP A 212 2.44 9.63 -0.03
CA ASP A 212 2.67 8.47 0.84
C ASP A 212 1.34 7.98 1.44
N GLU A 213 1.32 6.75 1.93
CA GLU A 213 0.18 6.20 2.67
C GLU A 213 -0.07 6.94 3.99
N GLY A 214 0.98 7.49 4.59
CA GLY A 214 0.88 8.20 5.87
C GLY A 214 -0.10 9.40 5.85
N PRO A 215 -0.11 10.19 6.92
CA PRO A 215 0.83 10.14 8.04
C PRO A 215 0.58 8.97 8.99
N GLY A 216 1.66 8.36 9.47
CA GLY A 216 1.60 7.54 10.69
C GLY A 216 1.45 8.41 11.93
N LEU A 217 1.66 7.83 13.12
CA LEU A 217 1.43 8.49 14.42
C LEU A 217 2.06 9.89 14.57
N SER A 218 3.20 10.16 13.94
CA SER A 218 3.91 11.42 14.11
C SER A 218 3.70 12.44 12.99
N GLY A 219 3.38 12.00 11.77
CA GLY A 219 3.43 12.86 10.57
C GLY A 219 4.83 13.34 10.18
N SER A 220 5.88 12.88 10.86
CA SER A 220 7.26 13.40 10.70
C SER A 220 7.83 13.24 9.29
N SER A 221 7.44 12.19 8.56
CA SER A 221 7.96 11.93 7.22
C SER A 221 7.47 12.96 6.20
N PHE A 222 6.17 13.28 6.21
CA PHE A 222 5.62 14.33 5.36
C PHE A 222 6.26 15.69 5.66
N LEU A 223 6.34 16.03 6.95
CA LEU A 223 6.94 17.29 7.41
C LEU A 223 8.40 17.41 6.99
N ALA A 224 9.21 16.35 7.15
CA ALA A 224 10.60 16.33 6.74
C ALA A 224 10.79 16.64 5.25
N VAL A 225 9.94 16.06 4.38
CA VAL A 225 10.00 16.33 2.93
C VAL A 225 9.56 17.77 2.64
N ALA A 226 8.45 18.22 3.22
CA ALA A 226 7.89 19.54 2.99
C ALA A 226 8.85 20.67 3.40
N GLU A 227 9.46 20.53 4.56
CA GLU A 227 10.41 21.50 5.11
C GLU A 227 11.71 21.50 4.31
N ALA A 228 12.18 20.35 3.83
CA ALA A 228 13.34 20.28 2.95
C ALA A 228 13.07 20.95 1.59
N LEU A 229 11.88 20.76 1.00
CA LEU A 229 11.46 21.48 -0.21
C LEU A 229 11.39 22.99 0.03
N ALA A 230 10.81 23.42 1.16
CA ALA A 230 10.74 24.84 1.51
C ALA A 230 12.13 25.46 1.72
N GLN A 231 13.05 24.73 2.36
CA GLN A 231 14.45 25.14 2.52
C GLN A 231 15.19 25.24 1.18
N ALA A 232 14.84 24.38 0.21
CA ALA A 232 15.34 24.43 -1.15
C ALA A 232 14.69 25.53 -2.02
N GLY A 233 13.83 26.37 -1.44
CA GLY A 233 13.23 27.54 -2.09
C GLY A 233 11.83 27.32 -2.68
N VAL A 234 11.20 26.16 -2.46
CA VAL A 234 9.82 25.93 -2.91
C VAL A 234 8.84 26.70 -2.01
N PRO A 235 8.00 27.60 -2.56
CA PRO A 235 7.00 28.30 -1.77
C PRO A 235 6.02 27.33 -1.06
N PRO A 236 5.65 27.54 0.21
CA PRO A 236 4.75 26.62 0.93
C PRO A 236 3.38 26.41 0.27
N ASP A 237 2.85 27.41 -0.42
CA ASP A 237 1.60 27.34 -1.20
C ASP A 237 1.74 26.51 -2.48
N ARG A 238 2.97 26.18 -2.88
CA ARG A 238 3.31 25.25 -3.97
C ARG A 238 3.64 23.83 -3.48
N ILE A 239 3.50 23.55 -2.18
CA ILE A 239 3.72 22.22 -1.60
C ILE A 239 2.37 21.66 -1.12
N LEU A 240 2.03 20.47 -1.60
CA LEU A 240 0.75 19.82 -1.33
C LEU A 240 0.95 18.39 -0.82
N PHE A 241 0.30 18.05 0.29
CA PHE A 241 0.30 16.69 0.84
C PHE A 241 -0.85 15.88 0.29
N LEU A 242 -0.57 14.65 -0.15
CA LEU A 242 -1.54 13.65 -0.57
C LEU A 242 -1.48 12.40 0.33
N PRO A 243 -1.99 12.49 1.57
CA PRO A 243 -2.03 11.34 2.50
C PRO A 243 -3.20 10.39 2.19
N SER A 244 -3.10 9.13 2.62
CA SER A 244 -4.19 8.14 2.42
C SER A 244 -5.39 8.34 3.34
N SER A 245 -5.27 9.19 4.34
CA SER A 245 -6.35 9.58 5.21
C SER A 245 -6.13 10.99 5.75
N LYS A 246 -7.21 11.63 6.21
CA LYS A 246 -7.12 12.95 6.84
C LYS A 246 -6.52 12.78 8.25
N PRO A 247 -5.35 13.35 8.56
CA PRO A 247 -4.82 13.29 9.91
C PRO A 247 -5.66 14.13 10.88
N ASP A 248 -5.81 13.62 12.09
CA ASP A 248 -6.09 14.46 13.25
C ASP A 248 -4.77 15.11 13.69
N LEU A 249 -4.63 16.40 13.37
CA LEU A 249 -3.42 17.18 13.65
C LEU A 249 -3.11 17.25 15.16
N SER A 250 -4.14 17.18 16.01
CA SER A 250 -3.95 17.22 17.46
C SER A 250 -3.35 15.93 18.04
N SER A 251 -3.47 14.83 17.30
CA SER A 251 -2.92 13.52 17.67
C SER A 251 -1.49 13.27 17.16
N LEU A 252 -0.96 14.16 16.30
CA LEU A 252 0.36 13.96 15.72
C LEU A 252 1.46 14.14 16.78
N LEU A 253 2.33 13.14 16.88
CA LEU A 253 3.36 13.06 17.91
C LEU A 253 4.69 13.73 17.55
N ALA A 254 4.87 14.25 16.33
CA ALA A 254 6.09 14.99 16.01
C ALA A 254 6.12 16.34 16.76
N PRO A 255 7.30 16.86 17.13
CA PRO A 255 7.40 18.16 17.78
C PRO A 255 6.67 19.24 17.00
N ASP A 256 5.70 19.90 17.64
CA ASP A 256 4.92 21.00 17.06
C ASP A 256 4.24 20.65 15.71
N ALA A 257 3.89 19.36 15.53
CA ALA A 257 3.40 18.83 14.26
C ALA A 257 2.17 19.56 13.75
N ALA A 258 1.21 19.87 14.61
CA ALA A 258 -0.04 20.53 14.22
C ALA A 258 0.21 21.89 13.56
N ARG A 259 1.10 22.71 14.14
CA ARG A 259 1.46 24.03 13.59
C ARG A 259 2.27 23.90 12.30
N ARG A 260 3.22 22.96 12.25
CA ARG A 260 4.05 22.77 11.06
C ARG A 260 3.23 22.23 9.88
N TRP A 261 2.35 21.26 10.14
CA TRP A 261 1.48 20.66 9.13
C TRP A 261 0.47 21.67 8.57
N SER A 262 -0.08 22.56 9.40
CA SER A 262 -1.05 23.57 8.95
C SER A 262 -0.46 24.61 7.99
N GLY A 263 0.87 24.70 7.89
CA GLY A 263 1.56 25.53 6.90
C GLY A 263 1.47 25.00 5.46
N PHE A 264 0.97 23.78 5.26
CA PHE A 264 0.90 23.13 3.96
C PHE A 264 -0.53 22.71 3.61
N LYS A 265 -0.89 22.83 2.33
CA LYS A 265 -2.19 22.35 1.85
C LYS A 265 -2.20 20.82 1.85
N THR A 266 -3.31 20.23 2.28
CA THR A 266 -3.48 18.76 2.33
C THR A 266 -4.75 18.37 1.59
N ILE A 267 -4.65 17.39 0.70
CA ILE A 267 -5.80 16.74 0.05
C ILE A 267 -5.75 15.25 0.41
N PRO A 268 -6.53 14.79 1.39
CA PRO A 268 -6.53 13.39 1.80
C PRO A 268 -7.37 12.53 0.85
N LEU A 269 -7.00 11.25 0.73
CA LEU A 269 -7.85 10.26 0.07
C LEU A 269 -9.20 10.09 0.79
N LYS A 270 -10.19 9.69 -0.01
CA LYS A 270 -11.45 9.12 0.47
C LYS A 270 -11.31 7.59 0.55
N PRO A 271 -12.17 6.90 1.33
CA PRO A 271 -12.19 5.45 1.33
C PRO A 271 -12.30 4.88 -0.08
N THR A 272 -11.53 3.82 -0.38
CA THR A 272 -11.55 3.23 -1.72
C THR A 272 -12.96 2.82 -2.14
N ARG A 273 -13.25 3.06 -3.42
CA ARG A 273 -14.48 2.62 -4.10
C ARG A 273 -14.30 1.28 -4.81
N ARG A 274 -13.07 0.74 -4.83
CA ARG A 274 -12.72 -0.54 -5.44
C ARG A 274 -12.98 -1.66 -4.45
N ILE A 275 -14.26 -1.92 -4.27
CA ILE A 275 -14.79 -2.98 -3.40
C ILE A 275 -15.58 -3.96 -4.27
N PRO A 276 -15.72 -5.23 -3.86
CA PRO A 276 -16.49 -6.22 -4.61
C PRO A 276 -17.91 -5.72 -4.89
N ARG A 277 -18.42 -5.99 -6.10
CA ARG A 277 -19.72 -5.48 -6.57
C ARG A 277 -20.90 -5.78 -5.65
N ASP A 278 -20.91 -6.95 -5.02
CA ASP A 278 -21.99 -7.40 -4.13
C ASP A 278 -21.76 -7.01 -2.66
N ALA A 279 -20.69 -6.26 -2.35
CA ALA A 279 -20.43 -5.75 -1.01
C ALA A 279 -21.44 -4.67 -0.64
N ASP A 280 -22.02 -4.77 0.56
CA ASP A 280 -23.08 -3.86 1.03
C ASP A 280 -22.68 -3.20 2.35
N LYS A 281 -22.79 -3.92 3.47
CA LYS A 281 -22.49 -3.38 4.80
C LYS A 281 -21.02 -3.56 5.17
N ASP A 282 -20.30 -2.46 5.41
CA ASP A 282 -18.97 -2.51 6.04
C ASP A 282 -19.14 -3.02 7.49
N ILE A 283 -18.44 -4.11 7.79
CA ILE A 283 -18.44 -4.78 9.10
C ILE A 283 -17.00 -4.96 9.62
N GLY A 284 -16.05 -4.19 9.07
CA GLY A 284 -14.67 -4.12 9.56
C GLY A 284 -14.57 -3.47 10.95
N TRP A 285 -13.34 -3.30 11.45
CA TRP A 285 -13.07 -2.58 12.70
C TRP A 285 -13.86 -3.10 13.93
N GLY A 286 -14.20 -4.39 13.95
CA GLY A 286 -15.00 -5.00 15.02
C GLY A 286 -16.52 -4.79 14.91
N GLU A 287 -17.01 -4.07 13.88
CA GLU A 287 -18.44 -3.81 13.65
C GLU A 287 -19.25 -5.08 13.31
N TRP A 288 -18.59 -6.14 12.86
CA TRP A 288 -19.22 -7.44 12.69
C TRP A 288 -19.89 -7.93 13.98
N ARG A 289 -19.42 -7.53 15.17
CA ARG A 289 -20.01 -7.93 16.46
C ARG A 289 -21.44 -7.39 16.63
N ASN A 290 -21.71 -6.16 16.17
CA ASN A 290 -23.07 -5.60 16.07
C ASN A 290 -23.99 -6.40 15.15
N THR A 291 -23.41 -7.15 14.20
CA THR A 291 -24.16 -7.93 13.21
C THR A 291 -24.39 -9.37 13.66
N VAL A 292 -23.53 -9.89 14.54
CA VAL A 292 -23.55 -11.30 14.98
C VAL A 292 -24.16 -11.47 16.37
N PHE A 293 -23.98 -10.52 17.28
CA PHE A 293 -24.44 -10.62 18.66
C PHE A 293 -25.58 -9.64 18.93
N ALA A 294 -26.57 -10.08 19.70
CA ALA A 294 -27.71 -9.25 20.11
C ALA A 294 -27.31 -8.18 21.14
N ASN A 295 -26.35 -8.49 22.03
CA ASN A 295 -25.93 -7.61 23.13
C ASN A 295 -24.42 -7.39 23.12
N GLU A 296 -23.99 -6.17 23.47
CA GLU A 296 -22.57 -5.82 23.60
C GLU A 296 -21.85 -6.63 24.66
N HIS A 297 -22.53 -7.08 25.72
CA HIS A 297 -21.92 -7.90 26.76
C HIS A 297 -21.47 -9.30 26.26
N ASP A 298 -22.01 -9.76 25.13
CA ASP A 298 -21.67 -11.05 24.51
C ASP A 298 -20.47 -10.94 23.56
N TRP A 299 -20.00 -9.73 23.32
CA TRP A 299 -18.96 -9.46 22.33
C TRP A 299 -17.64 -10.11 22.73
N PRO A 300 -16.99 -10.86 21.82
CA PRO A 300 -15.62 -11.24 22.03
C PRO A 300 -14.72 -9.99 22.04
N GLY A 301 -13.66 -10.05 22.85
CA GLY A 301 -12.58 -9.08 22.79
C GLY A 301 -11.88 -9.15 21.44
N VAL A 302 -11.66 -7.99 20.82
CA VAL A 302 -10.96 -7.85 19.53
C VAL A 302 -10.00 -6.67 19.58
N TRP A 303 -8.91 -6.75 18.84
CA TRP A 303 -8.09 -5.58 18.51
C TRP A 303 -8.64 -4.93 17.24
N ALA A 304 -9.71 -4.15 17.37
CA ALA A 304 -10.43 -3.57 16.24
C ALA A 304 -9.50 -2.83 15.24
N TRP A 305 -8.46 -2.16 15.74
CA TRP A 305 -7.54 -1.38 14.91
C TRP A 305 -6.60 -2.21 14.03
N THR A 306 -6.47 -3.53 14.27
CA THR A 306 -5.67 -4.44 13.42
C THR A 306 -6.55 -5.24 12.45
N GLU A 307 -7.87 -5.06 12.51
CA GLU A 307 -8.77 -5.82 11.67
C GLU A 307 -8.67 -5.40 10.20
N ARG A 308 -8.66 -6.39 9.31
CA ARG A 308 -8.83 -6.15 7.87
C ARG A 308 -10.23 -5.63 7.58
N ARG A 309 -10.33 -4.84 6.50
CA ARG A 309 -11.61 -4.40 5.94
C ARG A 309 -12.48 -5.60 5.57
N LYS A 310 -13.77 -5.51 5.91
CA LYS A 310 -14.74 -6.59 5.73
C LYS A 310 -16.07 -6.02 5.29
N PHE A 311 -16.73 -6.71 4.37
CA PHE A 311 -18.10 -6.37 3.97
C PHE A 311 -18.98 -7.61 4.04
N ARG A 312 -20.23 -7.41 4.45
CA ARG A 312 -21.27 -8.40 4.24
C ARG A 312 -21.88 -8.20 2.87
N SER A 313 -22.19 -9.29 2.16
CA SER A 313 -22.88 -9.21 0.88
C SER A 313 -24.32 -8.73 1.04
N SER A 314 -24.88 -8.15 -0.03
CA SER A 314 -26.28 -7.69 -0.08
C SER A 314 -27.30 -8.80 0.19
N ASP A 315 -27.03 -10.02 -0.27
CA ASP A 315 -27.84 -11.22 0.02
C ASP A 315 -27.59 -11.82 1.41
N GLN A 316 -26.65 -11.24 2.17
CA GLN A 316 -26.23 -11.64 3.51
C GLN A 316 -25.63 -13.05 3.62
N ARG A 317 -25.31 -13.70 2.49
CA ARG A 317 -24.78 -15.08 2.43
C ARG A 317 -23.26 -15.14 2.32
N SER A 318 -22.58 -14.01 2.22
CA SER A 318 -21.14 -13.97 2.03
C SER A 318 -20.47 -12.86 2.84
N LEU A 319 -19.20 -13.11 3.16
CA LEU A 319 -18.25 -12.16 3.72
C LEU A 319 -17.20 -11.87 2.66
N PHE A 320 -17.00 -10.60 2.33
CA PHE A 320 -15.81 -10.14 1.61
C PHE A 320 -14.78 -9.69 2.63
N ARG A 321 -13.57 -10.25 2.57
CA ARG A 321 -12.44 -9.85 3.43
C ARG A 321 -11.27 -9.41 2.57
N PHE A 322 -10.70 -8.25 2.88
CA PHE A 322 -9.47 -7.80 2.23
C PHE A 322 -8.29 -8.64 2.70
N ASP A 323 -7.65 -9.34 1.75
CA ASP A 323 -6.52 -10.23 2.02
C ASP A 323 -5.17 -9.63 1.55
N GLY A 324 -5.20 -8.58 0.72
CA GLY A 324 -4.02 -7.89 0.19
C GLY A 324 -4.02 -7.83 -1.34
N HIS A 325 -3.51 -6.73 -1.90
CA HIS A 325 -3.35 -6.57 -3.34
C HIS A 325 -2.15 -7.38 -3.87
N GLY A 326 -2.26 -7.85 -5.12
CA GLY A 326 -1.19 -8.58 -5.81
C GLY A 326 -0.58 -9.70 -4.95
N HIS A 327 0.75 -9.76 -4.94
CA HIS A 327 1.52 -10.80 -4.25
C HIS A 327 1.40 -10.75 -2.72
N TYR A 328 1.10 -9.58 -2.15
CA TYR A 328 0.96 -9.43 -0.70
C TYR A 328 -0.19 -10.25 -0.10
N GLY A 329 -1.24 -10.51 -0.89
CA GLY A 329 -2.35 -11.36 -0.47
C GLY A 329 -2.20 -12.84 -0.78
N ASN A 330 -1.19 -13.26 -1.58
CA ASN A 330 -1.09 -14.64 -2.07
C ASN A 330 -0.95 -15.65 -0.93
N ALA A 331 -0.06 -15.39 0.03
CA ALA A 331 0.13 -16.27 1.17
C ALA A 331 -1.11 -16.32 2.08
N VAL A 332 -1.86 -15.23 2.21
CA VAL A 332 -3.11 -15.18 2.99
C VAL A 332 -4.19 -16.03 2.33
N ARG A 333 -4.38 -15.86 1.01
CA ARG A 333 -5.35 -16.62 0.21
C ARG A 333 -5.01 -18.11 0.16
N PHE A 334 -3.75 -18.46 -0.06
CA PHE A 334 -3.29 -19.85 -0.04
C PHE A 334 -3.60 -20.52 1.29
N ARG A 335 -3.24 -19.88 2.42
CA ARG A 335 -3.57 -20.42 3.75
C ARG A 335 -5.07 -20.55 3.96
N ALA A 336 -5.86 -19.56 3.53
CA ALA A 336 -7.31 -19.60 3.66
C ALA A 336 -7.92 -20.76 2.87
N GLN A 337 -7.42 -21.02 1.66
CA GLN A 337 -7.84 -22.14 0.82
C GLN A 337 -7.49 -23.48 1.47
N VAL A 338 -6.23 -23.69 1.88
CA VAL A 338 -5.80 -24.94 2.52
C VAL A 338 -6.61 -25.23 3.80
N LEU A 339 -6.89 -24.19 4.61
CA LEU A 339 -7.74 -24.33 5.80
C LEU A 339 -9.18 -24.74 5.41
N ALA A 340 -9.75 -24.15 4.37
CA ALA A 340 -11.09 -24.49 3.91
C ALA A 340 -11.19 -25.93 3.39
N GLU A 341 -10.21 -26.38 2.60
CA GLU A 341 -10.13 -27.74 2.05
C GLU A 341 -10.07 -28.82 3.14
N HIS A 342 -9.53 -28.48 4.32
CA HIS A 342 -9.43 -29.38 5.47
C HIS A 342 -10.53 -29.18 6.51
N GLY A 343 -11.57 -28.39 6.19
CA GLY A 343 -12.72 -28.17 7.07
C GLY A 343 -12.45 -27.25 8.26
N TRP A 344 -11.33 -26.52 8.28
CA TRP A 344 -10.97 -25.56 9.33
C TRP A 344 -11.52 -24.14 9.07
N GLY A 345 -12.13 -23.90 7.91
CA GLY A 345 -12.70 -22.61 7.56
C GLY A 345 -13.76 -22.70 6.47
N PRO A 346 -14.52 -21.63 6.23
CA PRO A 346 -15.47 -21.57 5.13
C PRO A 346 -14.78 -21.64 3.77
N ALA A 347 -15.48 -22.19 2.78
CA ALA A 347 -15.07 -22.12 1.38
C ALA A 347 -14.79 -20.66 0.98
N THR A 348 -13.74 -20.47 0.18
CA THR A 348 -13.25 -19.15 -0.24
C THR A 348 -12.93 -19.12 -1.72
N CYS A 349 -13.17 -17.98 -2.37
CA CYS A 349 -12.73 -17.69 -3.72
C CYS A 349 -12.29 -16.23 -3.87
N ALA A 350 -11.54 -15.92 -4.93
CA ALA A 350 -11.18 -14.53 -5.23
C ALA A 350 -12.44 -13.69 -5.50
N ALA A 351 -12.44 -12.44 -5.03
CA ALA A 351 -13.51 -11.47 -5.25
C ALA A 351 -13.02 -10.18 -5.95
N GLY A 352 -11.76 -10.17 -6.36
CA GLY A 352 -11.06 -9.08 -7.00
C GLY A 352 -10.64 -7.95 -6.08
N ASP A 353 -9.78 -7.04 -6.59
CA ASP A 353 -9.24 -5.89 -5.87
C ASP A 353 -8.63 -6.25 -4.49
N GLY A 354 -8.00 -7.42 -4.40
CA GLY A 354 -7.39 -7.92 -3.16
C GLY A 354 -8.37 -8.50 -2.13
N PHE A 355 -9.67 -8.60 -2.46
CA PHE A 355 -10.67 -9.24 -1.63
C PHE A 355 -10.84 -10.73 -1.95
N SER A 356 -11.17 -11.49 -0.93
CA SER A 356 -11.69 -12.86 -1.05
C SER A 356 -13.12 -12.92 -0.54
N ARG A 357 -13.95 -13.74 -1.20
CA ARG A 357 -15.33 -14.04 -0.81
C ARG A 357 -15.35 -15.33 -0.01
N TYR A 358 -15.95 -15.29 1.17
CA TYR A 358 -16.17 -16.43 2.04
C TYR A 358 -17.66 -16.68 2.19
N SER A 359 -18.08 -17.94 2.26
CA SER A 359 -19.44 -18.28 2.67
C SER A 359 -19.71 -17.79 4.10
N TRP A 360 -20.86 -17.15 4.31
CA TRP A 360 -21.31 -16.77 5.65
C TRP A 360 -21.88 -18.00 6.37
N ILE A 361 -21.22 -18.43 7.45
CA ILE A 361 -21.67 -19.57 8.26
C ILE A 361 -22.39 -19.04 9.49
N THR A 362 -23.65 -19.46 9.65
CA THR A 362 -24.40 -19.20 10.88
C THR A 362 -24.28 -20.43 11.77
N ALA A 363 -23.72 -20.24 12.97
CA ALA A 363 -23.56 -21.30 13.96
C ALA A 363 -23.60 -20.70 15.37
N ASP A 364 -24.00 -21.51 16.34
CA ASP A 364 -23.96 -21.12 17.74
C ASP A 364 -22.52 -21.12 18.25
N ARG A 365 -22.15 -20.05 18.96
CA ARG A 365 -20.86 -19.98 19.66
C ARG A 365 -20.91 -20.91 20.88
N PRO A 366 -19.96 -21.84 21.06
CA PRO A 366 -19.88 -22.62 22.29
C PRO A 366 -19.70 -21.70 23.51
N THR A 367 -20.60 -21.81 24.49
CA THR A 367 -20.56 -21.05 25.75
C THR A 367 -19.74 -21.75 26.84
N HIS A 368 -19.46 -23.04 26.66
CA HIS A 368 -18.64 -23.85 27.55
C HIS A 368 -17.55 -24.57 26.77
N ILE A 369 -16.33 -24.58 27.31
CA ILE A 369 -15.21 -25.32 26.75
C ILE A 369 -15.24 -26.72 27.35
N ASP A 370 -15.51 -27.73 26.52
CA ASP A 370 -15.45 -29.13 26.89
C ASP A 370 -14.18 -29.81 26.35
N ARG A 371 -13.96 -31.07 26.73
CA ARG A 371 -12.82 -31.86 26.26
C ARG A 371 -12.78 -31.97 24.74
N HIS A 372 -13.93 -32.07 24.08
CA HIS A 372 -14.00 -32.16 22.62
C HIS A 372 -13.47 -30.88 21.96
N THR A 373 -13.93 -29.71 22.41
CA THR A 373 -13.51 -28.39 21.92
C THR A 373 -12.00 -28.21 22.08
N VAL A 374 -11.44 -28.55 23.24
CA VAL A 374 -9.98 -28.47 23.47
C VAL A 374 -9.21 -29.39 22.50
N LEU A 375 -9.68 -30.61 22.28
CA LEU A 375 -9.06 -31.53 21.32
C LEU A 375 -9.16 -31.02 19.87
N GLN A 376 -10.26 -30.37 19.49
CA GLN A 376 -10.40 -29.75 18.17
C GLN A 376 -9.45 -28.56 17.99
N LEU A 377 -9.32 -27.69 19.00
CA LEU A 377 -8.35 -26.60 18.98
C LEU A 377 -6.91 -27.12 18.88
N ALA A 378 -6.57 -28.19 19.60
CA ALA A 378 -5.25 -28.82 19.51
C ALA A 378 -4.98 -29.41 18.11
N ARG A 379 -5.98 -30.06 17.49
CA ARG A 379 -5.89 -30.56 16.11
C ARG A 379 -5.70 -29.44 15.10
N TYR A 380 -6.44 -28.34 15.25
CA TYR A 380 -6.29 -27.15 14.42
C TYR A 380 -4.87 -26.56 14.52
N CYS A 381 -4.36 -26.39 15.74
CA CYS A 381 -3.01 -25.87 15.96
C CYS A 381 -1.94 -26.80 15.38
N ALA A 382 -2.04 -28.11 15.61
CA ALA A 382 -1.12 -29.10 15.06
C ALA A 382 -1.14 -29.12 13.53
N PHE A 383 -2.34 -29.04 12.92
CA PHE A 383 -2.49 -28.93 11.47
C PHE A 383 -1.81 -27.67 10.94
N ARG A 384 -2.03 -26.52 11.57
CA ARG A 384 -1.43 -25.26 11.13
C ARG A 384 0.08 -25.26 11.21
N ALA A 385 0.65 -25.80 12.28
CA ALA A 385 2.10 -25.95 12.42
C ALA A 385 2.65 -26.84 11.30
N ALA A 386 2.05 -28.01 11.09
CA ALA A 386 2.50 -28.95 10.07
C ALA A 386 2.40 -28.42 8.63
N CYS A 387 1.40 -27.59 8.32
CA CYS A 387 1.16 -27.10 6.96
C CYS A 387 1.84 -25.77 6.62
N PHE A 388 2.21 -24.94 7.61
CA PHE A 388 2.63 -23.56 7.36
C PHE A 388 3.89 -23.09 8.09
N GLU A 389 4.46 -23.87 9.02
CA GLU A 389 5.75 -23.54 9.62
C GLU A 389 6.88 -24.10 8.75
N HIS A 390 7.58 -23.20 8.06
CA HIS A 390 8.86 -23.43 7.40
C HIS A 390 9.85 -22.35 7.83
#